data_AF-A0A7R9Y6S2-F1
#
_entry.id   AF-A0A7R9Y6S2-F1
#
_cell.length_a   1.000
_cell.length_b   1.000
_cell.length_c   1.000
_cell.angle_alpha   90.00
_cell.angle_beta   90.00
_cell.angle_gamma   90.00
#
_symmetry.space_group_name_H-M   'P 1'
#
loop_
_entity.id
_entity.type
_entity.pdbx_description
1 polymer ?
#
loop_
_entity_poly.entity_id
_entity_poly.type
_entity_poly.pdbx_seq_one_letter_code
_entity_poly.pdbx_strand_id
1 'polypeptide(L)'
;FVFDDRLGQKEGDELSKILARFPSRVPDDALASDLGLVEGVARFASYFVARRKSSSDASASSSSSSSSRASLFETKTQTIRSRRRRVTCASFEPNLWWTLAIDDRVAPADEIRDAALVELLARANESHVLTRGDRATADSLAAIV
;
A
#
# COMPACT_ATOMS: atom_id res chain seq x y z
N PHE A 1 -7.74 0.08 5.29
CA PHE A 1 -8.19 1.28 4.56
C PHE A 1 -7.32 1.46 3.32
N VAL A 2 -7.80 2.22 2.34
CA VAL A 2 -7.09 2.55 1.11
C VAL A 2 -7.02 4.06 1.01
N PHE A 3 -5.86 4.60 0.62
CA PHE A 3 -5.67 6.03 0.49
C PHE A 3 -4.85 6.41 -0.76
N ASP A 4 -5.08 7.61 -1.28
CA ASP A 4 -4.28 8.23 -2.35
C ASP A 4 -3.40 9.33 -1.74
N ASP A 5 -2.09 9.15 -1.84
CA ASP A 5 -1.10 10.04 -1.21
C ASP A 5 -0.98 11.41 -1.88
N ARG A 6 -1.70 11.67 -2.99
CA ARG A 6 -1.79 12.98 -3.66
C ARG A 6 -2.92 13.86 -3.14
N LEU A 7 -3.90 13.28 -2.47
CA LEU A 7 -5.03 14.01 -1.88
C LEU A 7 -4.63 14.56 -0.50
N GLY A 8 -5.48 15.38 0.13
CA GLY A 8 -5.28 15.83 1.52
C GLY A 8 -3.91 16.43 1.85
N GLN A 9 -3.33 17.21 0.94
CA GLN A 9 -1.98 17.78 1.13
C GLN A 9 -1.94 18.95 2.12
N LYS A 10 -3.10 19.45 2.54
CA LYS A 10 -3.22 20.57 3.48
C LYS A 10 -3.30 20.02 4.90
N GLU A 11 -2.70 20.75 5.82
CA GLU A 11 -2.82 20.49 7.25
C GLU A 11 -4.31 20.53 7.65
N GLY A 12 -4.76 19.49 8.37
CA GLY A 12 -6.14 19.31 8.79
C GLY A 12 -7.07 18.68 7.74
N ASP A 13 -6.55 18.34 6.55
CA ASP A 13 -7.30 17.66 5.48
C ASP A 13 -6.78 16.24 5.20
N GLU A 14 -6.00 15.65 6.12
CA GLU A 14 -5.32 14.38 5.89
C GLU A 14 -6.30 13.23 5.64
N LEU A 15 -7.48 13.27 6.26
CA LEU A 15 -8.52 12.26 6.08
C LEU A 15 -9.15 12.29 4.68
N SER A 16 -9.01 13.38 3.91
CA SER A 16 -9.46 13.41 2.51
C SER A 16 -8.62 12.51 1.58
N LYS A 17 -7.46 12.02 2.06
CA LYS A 17 -6.68 10.96 1.40
C LYS A 17 -7.41 9.62 1.37
N ILE A 18 -8.30 9.37 2.32
CA ILE A 18 -8.92 8.06 2.49
C ILE A 18 -9.98 7.85 1.42
N LEU A 19 -9.75 6.88 0.54
CA LEU A 19 -10.70 6.47 -0.48
C LEU A 19 -11.70 5.42 0.04
N ALA A 20 -11.23 4.54 0.93
CA ALA A 20 -12.05 3.48 1.50
C ALA A 20 -11.57 3.09 2.90
N ARG A 21 -12.51 2.76 3.79
CA ARG A 21 -12.21 2.24 5.12
C ARG A 21 -13.02 0.97 5.40
N PHE A 22 -12.40 0.01 6.07
CA PHE A 22 -13.07 -1.18 6.57
C PHE A 22 -12.47 -1.58 7.94
N PRO A 23 -13.31 -1.93 8.93
CA PRO A 23 -14.77 -1.78 8.91
C PRO A 23 -15.18 -0.28 8.85
N SER A 24 -16.39 0.02 8.37
CA SER A 24 -16.86 1.40 8.20
C SER A 24 -16.90 2.19 9.52
N ARG A 25 -17.08 1.47 10.64
CA ARG A 25 -17.11 2.00 12.01
C ARG A 25 -15.74 2.36 12.61
N VAL A 26 -14.65 2.27 11.87
CA VAL A 26 -13.32 2.67 12.38
C VAL A 26 -13.34 4.18 12.69
N PRO A 27 -13.01 4.59 13.93
CA PRO A 27 -12.95 6.01 14.30
C PRO A 27 -11.92 6.78 13.47
N ASP A 28 -12.22 8.05 13.19
CA ASP A 28 -11.34 8.93 12.41
C ASP A 28 -9.96 9.11 13.07
N ASP A 29 -9.90 9.25 14.40
CA ASP A 29 -8.63 9.39 15.13
C ASP A 29 -7.69 8.18 14.95
N ALA A 30 -8.26 6.97 14.97
CA ALA A 30 -7.49 5.74 14.76
C ALA A 30 -6.96 5.68 13.32
N LEU A 31 -7.78 6.11 12.36
CA LEU A 31 -7.43 6.13 10.95
C LEU A 31 -6.35 7.18 10.64
N ALA A 32 -6.49 8.39 11.20
CA ALA A 32 -5.49 9.46 11.10
C ALA A 32 -4.16 9.05 11.72
N SER A 33 -4.20 8.38 12.88
CA SER A 33 -3.01 7.84 13.54
C SER A 33 -2.27 6.82 12.66
N ASP A 34 -3.00 5.88 12.05
CA ASP A 34 -2.40 4.87 11.16
C ASP A 34 -1.87 5.48 9.87
N LEU A 35 -2.60 6.43 9.28
CA LEU A 35 -2.18 7.16 8.10
C LEU A 35 -0.88 7.93 8.35
N GLY A 36 -0.84 8.72 9.43
CA GLY A 36 0.35 9.47 9.82
C GLY A 36 1.55 8.57 10.12
N LEU A 37 1.31 7.40 10.72
CA LEU A 37 2.37 6.40 10.95
C LEU A 37 2.94 5.88 9.62
N VAL A 38 2.07 5.48 8.68
CA VAL A 38 2.51 4.97 7.37
C VAL A 38 3.29 6.04 6.61
N GLU A 39 2.78 7.26 6.51
CA GLU A 39 3.44 8.36 5.80
C GLU A 39 4.75 8.77 6.49
N GLY A 40 4.74 8.85 7.82
CA GLY A 40 5.91 9.22 8.61
C GLY A 40 7.06 8.23 8.44
N VAL A 41 6.77 6.92 8.51
CA VAL A 41 7.81 5.91 8.33
C VAL A 41 8.25 5.80 6.86
N ALA A 42 7.35 5.92 5.89
CA ALA A 42 7.72 5.96 4.48
C ALA A 42 8.66 7.14 4.17
N ARG A 43 8.33 8.34 4.68
CA ARG A 43 9.17 9.54 4.57
C ARG A 43 10.51 9.33 5.27
N PHE A 44 10.51 8.80 6.48
CA PHE A 44 11.74 8.50 7.21
C PHE A 44 12.65 7.51 6.46
N ALA A 45 12.09 6.40 5.96
CA ALA A 45 12.83 5.38 5.22
C ALA A 45 13.44 5.93 3.92
N SER A 46 12.76 6.87 3.25
CA SER A 46 13.24 7.49 2.01
C SER A 46 14.62 8.15 2.16
N TYR A 47 14.93 8.72 3.33
CA TYR A 47 16.23 9.34 3.59
C TYR A 47 17.39 8.34 3.55
N PHE A 48 17.13 7.07 3.89
CA PHE A 48 18.14 6.02 3.91
C PHE A 48 18.30 5.33 2.55
N VAL A 49 17.20 5.20 1.80
CA VAL A 49 17.24 4.65 0.44
C VAL A 49 17.98 5.59 -0.51
N ALA A 50 17.72 6.90 -0.42
CA ALA A 50 18.44 7.91 -1.20
C ALA A 50 19.96 7.88 -0.94
N ARG A 51 20.36 7.63 0.31
CA ARG A 51 21.77 7.60 0.72
C ARG A 51 22.53 6.37 0.21
N ARG A 52 21.84 5.24 0.00
CA ARG A 52 22.44 4.05 -0.64
C ARG A 52 22.69 4.26 -2.13
N LYS A 53 21.80 4.99 -2.81
CA LYS A 53 21.92 5.31 -4.24
C LYS A 53 23.13 6.21 -4.51
N SER A 54 23.43 7.16 -3.63
CA SER A 54 24.61 8.04 -3.77
C SER A 54 25.96 7.36 -3.49
N SER A 55 25.97 6.18 -2.83
CA SER A 55 27.19 5.41 -2.56
C SER A 55 27.44 4.27 -3.54
N SER A 56 26.44 3.89 -4.34
CA SER A 56 26.50 2.72 -5.24
C SER A 56 26.92 3.05 -6.67
N ASP A 57 27.18 4.31 -7.01
CA ASP A 57 27.65 4.70 -8.35
C ASP A 57 29.14 4.42 -8.59
N ALA A 58 29.81 3.75 -7.64
CA ALA A 58 31.09 3.11 -7.86
C ALA A 58 30.89 1.58 -7.98
N SER A 59 30.68 1.13 -9.22
CA SER A 59 30.78 -0.27 -9.69
C SER A 59 29.51 -1.14 -9.57
N ALA A 60 28.81 -1.34 -10.69
CA ALA A 60 28.37 -2.67 -11.13
C ALA A 60 27.73 -2.61 -12.52
N SER A 61 28.45 -3.11 -13.52
CA SER A 61 27.95 -3.44 -14.86
C SER A 61 27.26 -4.82 -14.88
N SER A 62 26.03 -4.80 -15.40
CA SER A 62 25.34 -5.83 -16.21
C SER A 62 25.36 -7.33 -15.82
N SER A 63 24.16 -7.91 -15.65
CA SER A 63 23.70 -9.05 -16.47
C SER A 63 22.18 -9.21 -16.37
N SER A 64 21.59 -9.74 -17.44
CA SER A 64 20.18 -9.66 -17.83
C SER A 64 19.50 -11.04 -17.94
N SER A 65 18.17 -11.01 -18.17
CA SER A 65 17.21 -12.08 -18.55
C SER A 65 16.46 -12.76 -17.37
N SER A 66 15.14 -13.00 -17.40
CA SER A 66 14.17 -13.11 -18.49
C SER A 66 12.70 -12.87 -18.03
N SER A 67 11.86 -12.53 -19.02
CA SER A 67 10.43 -12.21 -19.03
C SER A 67 9.46 -12.86 -18.03
N SER A 68 8.58 -12.02 -17.48
CA SER A 68 7.13 -12.25 -17.39
C SER A 68 6.42 -10.89 -17.38
N ARG A 69 5.34 -10.74 -18.16
CA ARG A 69 4.59 -9.48 -18.35
C ARG A 69 3.74 -9.10 -17.12
N ALA A 70 4.39 -8.74 -16.02
CA ALA A 70 3.84 -8.08 -14.83
C ALA A 70 5.06 -7.52 -14.07
N SER A 71 5.23 -6.24 -13.74
CA SER A 71 4.36 -5.09 -13.54
C SER A 71 5.20 -3.84 -13.84
N LEU A 72 4.63 -2.81 -14.46
CA LEU A 72 5.30 -1.54 -14.78
C LEU A 72 5.56 -0.63 -13.56
N PHE A 73 5.39 -1.16 -12.34
CA PHE A 73 5.56 -0.40 -11.09
C PHE A 73 6.29 -1.23 -10.03
N GLU A 74 7.27 -0.60 -9.36
CA GLU A 74 7.96 -1.17 -8.21
C GLU A 74 6.99 -1.23 -7.03
N THR A 75 6.51 -2.43 -6.69
CA THR A 75 5.62 -2.64 -5.54
C THR A 75 6.32 -2.23 -4.26
N LYS A 76 5.80 -1.21 -3.58
CA LYS A 76 6.32 -0.77 -2.28
C LYS A 76 5.54 -1.47 -1.19
N THR A 77 6.24 -2.19 -0.30
CA THR A 77 5.61 -2.86 0.84
C THR A 77 6.34 -2.50 2.12
N GLN A 78 5.59 -2.40 3.20
CA GLN A 78 6.14 -2.11 4.51
C GLN A 78 5.25 -2.72 5.60
N THR A 79 5.88 -3.27 6.63
CA THR A 79 5.19 -3.70 7.84
C THR A 79 5.83 -3.04 9.05
N ILE A 80 5.01 -2.35 9.84
CA ILE A 80 5.38 -1.66 11.06
C ILE A 80 4.81 -2.46 12.23
N ARG A 81 5.69 -2.88 13.14
CA ARG A 81 5.33 -3.74 14.26
C ARG A 81 5.44 -3.00 15.59
N SER A 82 4.41 -3.13 16.41
CA SER A 82 4.37 -2.71 17.80
C SER A 82 3.98 -3.90 18.68
N ARG A 83 4.12 -3.76 20.00
CA ARG A 83 3.77 -4.80 20.99
C ARG A 83 2.29 -5.21 20.97
N ARG A 84 1.40 -4.38 20.44
CA ARG A 84 -0.05 -4.61 20.45
C ARG A 84 -0.68 -4.57 19.07
N ARG A 85 0.08 -4.17 18.05
CA ARG A 85 -0.50 -3.86 16.75
C ARG A 85 0.52 -4.03 15.65
N ARG A 86 0.03 -4.39 14.49
CA ARG A 86 0.79 -4.45 13.25
C ARG A 86 0.08 -3.64 12.18
N VAL A 87 0.83 -2.80 11.49
CA VAL A 87 0.35 -2.01 10.35
C VAL A 87 1.15 -2.42 9.14
N THR A 88 0.50 -3.09 8.20
CA THR A 88 1.09 -3.52 6.93
C THR A 88 0.49 -2.67 5.82
N CYS A 89 1.33 -2.09 4.98
CA CYS A 89 0.91 -1.34 3.81
C CYS A 89 1.61 -1.82 2.53
N ALA A 90 0.88 -1.71 1.42
CA ALA A 90 1.36 -2.07 0.09
C ALA A 90 0.83 -1.08 -0.95
N SER A 91 1.70 -0.66 -1.87
CA SER A 91 1.34 0.13 -3.04
C SER A 91 1.55 -0.71 -4.29
N PHE A 92 0.45 -1.01 -4.98
CA PHE A 92 0.41 -1.79 -6.22
C PHE A 92 0.24 -0.90 -7.45
N GLU A 93 -0.24 0.33 -7.25
CA GLU A 93 -0.40 1.37 -8.26
C GLU A 93 0.24 2.66 -7.74
N PRO A 94 0.76 3.54 -8.62
CA PRO A 94 1.32 4.81 -8.19
C PRO A 94 0.35 5.60 -7.31
N ASN A 95 0.84 6.07 -6.16
CA ASN A 95 0.11 6.91 -5.20
C ASN A 95 -1.02 6.22 -4.42
N LEU A 96 -1.43 5.02 -4.83
CA LEU A 96 -2.46 4.26 -4.16
C LEU A 96 -1.85 3.30 -3.15
N TRP A 97 -2.29 3.40 -1.89
CA TRP A 97 -1.79 2.61 -0.79
C TRP A 97 -2.91 1.83 -0.12
N TRP A 98 -2.70 0.52 -0.02
CA TRP A 98 -3.53 -0.40 0.73
C TRP A 98 -2.92 -0.60 2.11
N THR A 99 -3.70 -0.37 3.16
CA THR A 99 -3.22 -0.48 4.54
C THR A 99 -4.12 -1.39 5.37
N LEU A 100 -3.49 -2.37 6.01
CA LEU A 100 -4.08 -3.27 6.99
C LEU A 100 -3.48 -2.97 8.37
N ALA A 101 -4.33 -2.58 9.31
CA ALA A 101 -3.92 -2.37 10.70
C ALA A 101 -4.65 -3.37 11.59
N ILE A 102 -3.91 -4.32 12.17
CA ILE A 102 -4.44 -5.46 12.92
C ILE A 102 -3.86 -5.51 14.33
N ASP A 103 -4.70 -5.86 15.30
CA ASP A 103 -4.24 -6.10 16.68
C ASP A 103 -3.43 -7.41 16.71
N ASP A 104 -2.35 -7.42 17.48
CA ASP A 104 -1.47 -8.58 17.63
C ASP A 104 -2.22 -9.78 18.23
N ARG A 105 -3.31 -9.56 18.98
CA ARG A 105 -4.20 -10.63 19.49
C ARG A 105 -4.97 -11.37 18.41
N VAL A 106 -5.20 -10.73 17.25
CA VAL A 106 -5.94 -11.31 16.12
C VAL A 106 -4.99 -11.93 15.11
N ALA A 107 -3.82 -11.31 14.94
CA ALA A 107 -2.76 -11.81 14.07
C ALA A 107 -1.41 -11.80 14.81
N PRO A 108 -1.15 -12.84 15.63
CA PRO A 108 0.10 -12.95 16.39
C PRO A 108 1.34 -13.01 15.50
N ALA A 109 2.48 -12.55 16.03
CA ALA A 109 3.77 -12.49 15.34
C ALA A 109 4.29 -13.82 14.84
N ASP A 110 4.13 -14.78 15.74
CA ASP A 110 4.61 -16.14 15.72
C ASP A 110 3.74 -17.01 14.80
N GLU A 111 2.45 -16.69 14.71
CA GLU A 111 1.50 -17.44 13.89
C GLU A 111 1.38 -16.88 12.46
N ILE A 112 1.36 -15.57 12.29
CA ILE A 112 1.12 -14.91 11.00
C ILE A 112 2.35 -14.14 10.56
N ARG A 113 2.96 -14.60 9.46
CA ARG A 113 4.11 -13.95 8.83
C ARG A 113 3.69 -12.67 8.10
N ASP A 114 4.58 -11.67 8.09
CA ASP A 114 4.34 -10.40 7.39
C ASP A 114 4.06 -10.60 5.89
N ALA A 115 4.72 -11.58 5.26
CA ALA A 115 4.47 -11.95 3.87
C ALA A 115 3.01 -12.35 3.59
N ALA A 116 2.34 -13.02 4.54
CA ALA A 116 0.94 -13.42 4.38
C ALA A 116 0.00 -12.21 4.45
N LEU A 117 0.34 -11.19 5.25
CA LEU A 117 -0.43 -9.94 5.32
C LEU A 117 -0.28 -9.11 4.04
N VAL A 118 0.93 -9.09 3.46
CA VAL A 118 1.17 -8.47 2.15
C VAL A 118 0.40 -9.21 1.05
N GLU A 119 0.43 -10.54 1.06
CA GLU A 119 -0.33 -11.35 0.11
C GLU A 119 -1.85 -11.11 0.22
N LEU A 120 -2.36 -10.95 1.44
CA LEU A 120 -3.76 -10.59 1.66
C LEU A 120 -4.11 -9.23 1.00
N LEU A 121 -3.23 -8.23 1.13
CA LEU A 121 -3.41 -6.94 0.46
C LEU A 121 -3.34 -7.09 -1.07
N ALA A 122 -2.45 -7.93 -1.58
CA ALA A 122 -2.33 -8.19 -3.03
C ALA A 122 -3.61 -8.83 -3.58
N ARG A 123 -4.15 -9.84 -2.91
CA ARG A 123 -5.43 -10.47 -3.28
C ARG A 123 -6.60 -9.50 -3.22
N ALA A 124 -6.63 -8.61 -2.22
CA ALA A 124 -7.66 -7.57 -2.14
C ALA A 124 -7.57 -6.60 -3.33
N ASN A 125 -6.36 -6.21 -3.72
CA ASN A 125 -6.13 -5.38 -4.91
C ASN A 125 -6.52 -6.11 -6.20
N GLU A 126 -6.13 -7.37 -6.37
CA GLU A 126 -6.52 -8.19 -7.54
C GLU A 126 -8.04 -8.29 -7.68
N SER A 127 -8.76 -8.55 -6.58
CA SER A 127 -10.22 -8.58 -6.57
C SER A 127 -10.83 -7.22 -6.96
N HIS A 128 -10.25 -6.13 -6.47
CA HIS A 128 -10.66 -4.77 -6.86
C HIS A 128 -10.40 -4.49 -8.35
N VAL A 129 -9.25 -4.90 -8.89
CA VAL A 129 -8.92 -4.72 -10.31
C VAL A 129 -9.87 -5.52 -11.20
N LEU A 130 -10.17 -6.77 -10.84
CA LEU A 130 -11.11 -7.61 -11.58
C LEU A 130 -12.51 -6.99 -11.63
N THR A 131 -13.03 -6.58 -10.47
CA THR A 131 -14.37 -5.95 -10.38
C THR A 131 -14.44 -4.59 -11.09
N ARG A 132 -13.34 -3.82 -11.10
CA ARG A 132 -13.23 -2.57 -11.88
C ARG A 132 -13.17 -2.83 -13.38
N GLY A 133 -12.44 -3.87 -13.80
CA GLY A 133 -12.32 -4.28 -15.21
C GLY A 133 -13.65 -4.73 -15.80
N ASP A 134 -14.43 -5.51 -15.05
CA ASP A 134 -15.76 -5.96 -15.47
C ASP A 134 -16.78 -4.81 -15.55
N ARG A 135 -16.66 -3.78 -14.70
CA ARG A 135 -17.48 -2.56 -14.83
C ARG A 135 -17.09 -1.74 -16.05
N ALA A 136 -15.79 -1.60 -16.33
CA ALA A 136 -15.33 -0.83 -17.50
C ALA A 136 -15.75 -1.49 -18.83
N THR A 137 -15.79 -2.82 -18.91
CA THR A 137 -16.30 -3.54 -20.08
C THR A 137 -17.82 -3.45 -20.20
N ALA A 138 -18.56 -3.54 -19.08
CA ALA A 138 -20.00 -3.37 -19.06
C ALA A 138 -20.44 -1.94 -19.47
N ASP A 139 -19.78 -0.91 -18.93
CA ASP A 139 -20.07 0.49 -19.26
C ASP A 139 -19.71 0.81 -20.72
N SER A 140 -18.64 0.20 -21.26
CA SER A 140 -18.27 0.31 -22.68
C SER A 140 -19.29 -0.32 -23.61
N LEU A 141 -19.87 -1.48 -23.24
CA LEU A 141 -20.93 -2.11 -24.00
C LEU A 141 -22.25 -1.33 -23.93
N ALA A 142 -22.55 -0.72 -22.78
CA ALA A 142 -23.74 0.11 -22.61
C ALA A 142 -23.68 1.43 -23.39
N ALA A 143 -22.48 1.97 -23.65
CA ALA A 143 -22.29 3.19 -24.44
C ALA A 143 -22.39 2.98 -25.97
N ILE A 144 -22.45 1.74 -26.44
CA ILE A 144 -22.53 1.38 -27.88
C ILE A 144 -23.99 1.09 -28.31
N VAL A 145 -24.93 0.98 -27.37
CA VAL A 145 -26.37 0.73 -27.60
C VAL A 145 -27.17 2.01 -27.48
#